data_AF-A0A1B1KCQ2-F1
#
_entry.id   AF-A0A1B1KCQ2-F1
#
_cell.length_a   1.000
_cell.length_b   1.000
_cell.length_c   1.000
_cell.angle_alpha   90.00
_cell.angle_beta   90.00
_cell.angle_gamma   90.00
#
_symmetry.space_group_name_H-M   'P 1'
#
loop_
_entity.id
_entity.type
_entity.pdbx_description
1 polymer ?
#
loop_
_entity_poly.entity_id
_entity_poly.type
_entity_poly.pdbx_seq_one_letter_code
_entity_poly.pdbx_strand_id
1 'polypeptide(L)'
;MTMRRDHHLLAHLQRKQNVLVRLTSTGDDGIRAATEEMTRVIEQPHLQLVGLCGTLEPDITDAHLVDTAVGRMIGLMEQVRRHHGMILTELLLEEGRDPSPGAGARLHHQDELIGAIDEALDEACARNRFPRPSITLLTDPTTVAHPADA
;
A
#
# COMPACT_ATOMS: atom_id res chain seq x y z
N MET A 1 -29.58 -15.12 -43.35
CA MET A 1 -29.99 -14.02 -42.45
C MET A 1 -30.08 -14.59 -41.05
N THR A 2 -28.99 -14.54 -40.28
CA THR A 2 -28.95 -14.98 -38.88
C THR A 2 -27.95 -14.10 -38.16
N MET A 3 -28.45 -13.03 -37.54
CA MET A 3 -27.72 -12.30 -36.49
C MET A 3 -28.31 -12.69 -35.14
N ARG A 4 -27.49 -12.50 -34.11
CA ARG A 4 -27.77 -12.53 -32.67
C ARG A 4 -27.70 -13.90 -32.01
N ARG A 5 -26.47 -14.33 -31.70
CA ARG A 5 -26.18 -15.02 -30.43
C ARG A 5 -24.74 -14.97 -29.92
N ASP A 6 -23.88 -14.10 -30.48
CA ASP A 6 -22.47 -14.05 -30.05
C ASP A 6 -22.09 -12.86 -29.14
N HIS A 7 -23.04 -11.99 -28.78
CA HIS A 7 -22.71 -10.79 -28.00
C HIS A 7 -22.65 -11.01 -26.47
N HIS A 8 -23.19 -12.11 -25.94
CA HIS A 8 -23.15 -12.38 -24.49
C HIS A 8 -21.93 -13.20 -24.04
N LEU A 9 -21.34 -14.02 -24.91
CA LEU A 9 -20.18 -14.85 -24.58
C LEU A 9 -18.87 -14.07 -24.49
N LEU A 10 -18.77 -12.96 -25.23
CA LEU A 10 -17.63 -12.05 -25.14
C LEU A 10 -17.74 -11.10 -23.94
N ALA A 11 -18.90 -10.86 -23.30
CA ALA A 11 -18.96 -9.92 -22.16
C ALA A 11 -18.28 -10.44 -20.87
N HIS A 12 -17.85 -11.72 -20.84
CA HIS A 12 -16.85 -12.21 -19.88
C HIS A 12 -15.41 -11.75 -20.22
N LEU A 13 -15.25 -10.84 -21.20
CA LEU A 13 -14.08 -10.00 -21.49
C LEU A 13 -13.56 -9.35 -20.21
N GLN A 14 -12.66 -10.11 -19.58
CA GLN A 14 -11.80 -9.83 -18.43
C GLN A 14 -12.45 -9.00 -17.31
N ARG A 15 -12.93 -9.71 -16.27
CA ARG A 15 -13.31 -9.10 -14.99
C ARG A 15 -12.18 -8.17 -14.55
N LYS A 16 -12.47 -6.87 -14.41
CA LYS A 16 -11.48 -5.92 -13.92
C LYS A 16 -11.04 -6.32 -12.51
N GLN A 17 -9.73 -6.48 -12.34
CA GLN A 17 -9.12 -6.85 -11.07
C GLN A 17 -8.40 -5.64 -10.50
N ASN A 18 -8.74 -5.25 -9.29
CA ASN A 18 -8.00 -4.22 -8.57
C ASN A 18 -6.63 -4.79 -8.16
N VAL A 19 -5.58 -4.02 -8.38
CA VAL A 19 -4.20 -4.41 -8.13
C VAL A 19 -3.53 -3.35 -7.27
N LEU A 20 -2.83 -3.84 -6.25
CA LEU A 20 -1.87 -3.08 -5.47
C LEU A 20 -0.47 -3.52 -5.91
N VAL A 21 0.43 -2.56 -6.16
CA VAL A 21 1.82 -2.89 -6.46
C VAL A 21 2.64 -2.81 -5.18
N ARG A 22 3.45 -3.84 -4.94
CA ARG A 22 4.30 -3.92 -3.76
C ARG A 22 5.55 -3.07 -3.90
N LEU A 23 5.77 -2.19 -2.93
CA LEU A 23 7.03 -1.52 -2.70
C LEU A 23 7.87 -2.38 -1.73
N THR A 24 8.84 -3.12 -2.27
CA THR A 24 9.69 -4.05 -1.51
C THR A 24 10.77 -3.35 -0.69
N SER A 25 11.16 -2.14 -1.09
CA SER A 25 12.10 -1.30 -0.37
C SER A 25 11.78 0.16 -0.70
N THR A 26 11.95 1.03 0.28
CA THR A 26 11.78 2.46 0.09
C THR A 26 13.00 3.11 -0.56
N GLY A 27 14.12 2.40 -0.72
CA GLY A 27 15.30 2.89 -1.46
C GLY A 27 15.02 3.11 -2.96
N ASP A 28 15.93 3.82 -3.62
CA ASP A 28 15.74 4.27 -5.01
C ASP A 28 15.54 3.10 -6.00
N ASP A 29 16.23 1.98 -5.80
CA ASP A 29 16.04 0.77 -6.59
C ASP A 29 14.66 0.13 -6.39
N GLY A 30 14.14 0.15 -5.16
CA GLY A 30 12.79 -0.35 -4.87
C GLY A 30 11.71 0.53 -5.49
N ILE A 31 11.88 1.85 -5.43
CA ILE A 31 10.99 2.83 -6.09
C ILE A 31 11.00 2.64 -7.60
N ARG A 32 12.18 2.46 -8.21
CA ARG A 32 12.31 2.20 -9.64
C ARG A 32 11.62 0.90 -10.06
N ALA A 33 11.87 -0.19 -9.33
CA ALA A 33 11.23 -1.48 -9.59
C ALA A 33 9.69 -1.40 -9.47
N ALA A 34 9.16 -0.72 -8.45
CA ALA A 34 7.73 -0.50 -8.28
C ALA A 34 7.14 0.34 -9.43
N THR A 35 7.87 1.34 -9.91
CA THR A 35 7.43 2.19 -11.06
C THR A 35 7.33 1.38 -12.36
N GLU A 36 8.33 0.54 -12.63
CA GLU A 36 8.33 -0.35 -13.78
C GLU A 36 7.14 -1.33 -13.72
N GLU A 37 6.87 -1.90 -12.54
CA GLU A 37 5.75 -2.83 -12.34
C GLU A 37 4.39 -2.12 -12.47
N MET A 38 4.22 -0.93 -11.91
CA MET A 38 3.01 -0.13 -12.09
C MET A 38 2.74 0.18 -13.57
N THR A 39 3.79 0.51 -14.34
CA THR A 39 3.67 0.76 -15.78
C THR A 39 3.12 -0.48 -16.50
N ARG A 40 3.65 -1.66 -16.18
CA ARG A 40 3.16 -2.94 -16.73
C ARG A 40 1.71 -3.24 -16.34
N VAL A 41 1.30 -2.89 -15.12
CA VAL A 41 -0.10 -3.05 -14.66
C VAL A 41 -1.03 -2.09 -15.41
N ILE A 42 -0.62 -0.82 -15.60
CA ILE A 42 -1.40 0.20 -16.31
C ILE A 42 -1.62 -0.18 -17.78
N GLU A 43 -0.65 -0.83 -18.42
CA GLU A 43 -0.75 -1.29 -19.81
C GLU A 43 -1.71 -2.49 -20.00
N GLN A 44 -2.17 -3.12 -18.91
CA GLN A 44 -3.05 -4.28 -18.96
C GLN A 44 -4.53 -3.88 -18.81
N PRO A 45 -5.39 -4.09 -19.83
CA PRO A 45 -6.75 -3.56 -19.86
C PRO A 45 -7.71 -4.19 -18.82
N HIS A 46 -7.32 -5.29 -18.19
CA HIS A 46 -8.11 -6.00 -17.17
C HIS A 46 -7.64 -5.76 -15.75
N LEU A 47 -6.52 -5.06 -15.57
CA LEU A 47 -6.02 -4.69 -14.26
C LEU A 47 -6.36 -3.22 -14.01
N GLN A 48 -6.72 -2.92 -12.77
CA GLN A 48 -6.91 -1.57 -12.30
C GLN A 48 -5.93 -1.34 -11.17
N LEU A 49 -4.87 -0.57 -11.45
CA LEU A 49 -3.98 -0.11 -10.40
C LEU A 49 -4.75 0.82 -9.46
N VAL A 50 -5.01 0.37 -8.23
CA VAL A 50 -5.77 1.13 -7.23
C VAL A 50 -4.87 1.74 -6.16
N GLY A 51 -3.64 1.24 -6.02
CA GLY A 51 -2.81 1.59 -4.88
C GLY A 51 -1.47 0.89 -4.81
N LEU A 52 -0.82 1.08 -3.67
CA LEU A 52 0.45 0.46 -3.31
C LEU A 52 0.28 -0.40 -2.07
N CYS A 53 1.16 -1.39 -1.91
CA CYS A 53 1.39 -2.01 -0.61
C CYS A 53 2.86 -1.92 -0.21
N GLY A 54 3.13 -1.71 1.07
CA GLY A 54 4.49 -1.63 1.61
C GLY A 54 4.57 -2.26 2.99
N THR A 55 5.77 -2.63 3.40
CA THR A 55 6.03 -3.17 4.74
C THR A 55 6.67 -2.07 5.60
N LEU A 56 6.14 -1.86 6.80
CA LEU A 56 6.76 -1.05 7.83
C LEU A 56 7.70 -1.98 8.60
N GLU A 57 9.00 -1.74 8.54
CA GLU A 57 9.99 -2.64 9.16
C GLU A 57 9.72 -2.87 10.67
N PRO A 58 10.02 -4.07 11.20
CA PRO A 58 9.57 -4.51 12.52
C PRO A 58 10.13 -3.71 13.71
N ASP A 59 11.26 -3.03 13.51
CA ASP A 59 11.94 -2.24 14.53
C ASP A 59 11.74 -0.72 14.31
N ILE A 60 10.75 -0.33 13.49
CA ILE A 60 10.37 1.09 13.38
C ILE A 60 9.69 1.51 14.69
N THR A 61 10.53 1.89 15.66
CA THR A 61 10.13 2.71 16.82
C THR A 61 10.26 4.21 16.54
N ASP A 62 10.82 4.56 15.39
CA ASP A 62 11.16 5.91 15.01
C ASP A 62 10.10 6.49 14.07
N ALA A 63 9.36 7.49 14.55
CA ALA A 63 8.39 8.23 13.75
C ALA A 63 9.01 8.76 12.44
N HIS A 64 10.30 9.10 12.43
CA HIS A 64 10.97 9.55 11.20
C HIS A 64 11.09 8.46 10.13
N LEU A 65 11.16 7.19 10.52
CA LEU A 65 11.16 6.07 9.57
C LEU A 65 9.75 5.85 8.99
N VAL A 66 8.70 6.00 9.80
CA VAL A 66 7.30 5.99 9.32
C VAL A 66 7.09 7.15 8.34
N ASP A 67 7.47 8.37 8.71
CA ASP A 67 7.39 9.57 7.87
C ASP A 67 8.10 9.37 6.53
N THR A 68 9.31 8.82 6.57
CA THR A 68 10.10 8.57 5.36
C THR A 68 9.44 7.53 4.47
N ALA A 69 8.96 6.43 5.05
CA ALA A 69 8.32 5.36 4.29
C ALA A 69 7.01 5.83 3.64
N VAL A 70 6.09 6.39 4.44
CA VAL A 70 4.82 6.93 3.97
C VAL A 70 5.05 8.06 2.97
N GLY A 71 5.97 8.97 3.27
CA GLY A 71 6.32 10.09 2.39
C GLY A 71 6.82 9.64 1.02
N ARG A 72 7.57 8.54 0.94
CA ARG A 72 8.02 7.96 -0.33
C ARG A 72 6.88 7.26 -1.07
N MET A 73 6.01 6.53 -0.36
CA MET A 73 4.83 5.89 -0.97
C MET A 73 3.84 6.92 -1.55
N ILE A 74 3.50 7.97 -0.81
CA ILE A 74 2.65 9.06 -1.31
C ILE A 74 3.33 9.81 -2.46
N GLY A 75 4.63 10.07 -2.37
CA GLY A 75 5.40 10.66 -3.48
C GLY A 75 5.31 9.82 -4.76
N LEU A 76 5.37 8.49 -4.64
CA LEU A 76 5.22 7.57 -5.75
C LEU A 76 3.78 7.57 -6.32
N MET A 77 2.76 7.57 -5.47
CA MET A 77 1.35 7.71 -5.89
C MET A 77 1.10 9.03 -6.63
N GLU A 78 1.74 10.12 -6.17
CA GLU A 78 1.68 11.42 -6.82
C GLU A 78 2.38 11.41 -8.18
N GLN A 79 3.54 10.73 -8.28
CA GLN A 79 4.23 10.53 -9.54
C GLN A 79 3.35 9.80 -10.55
N VAL A 80 2.62 8.76 -10.13
CA VAL A 80 1.65 8.06 -10.98
C VAL A 80 0.55 9.01 -11.44
N ARG A 81 0.00 9.84 -10.55
CA ARG A 81 -0.99 10.87 -10.92
C ARG A 81 -0.45 11.83 -11.97
N ARG A 82 0.79 12.32 -11.82
CA ARG A 82 1.40 13.25 -12.78
C ARG A 82 1.65 12.63 -14.15
N HIS A 83 2.17 11.40 -14.19
CA HIS A 83 2.61 10.77 -15.44
C HIS A 83 1.47 10.04 -16.18
N HIS A 84 0.53 9.46 -15.44
CA HIS A 84 -0.53 8.62 -16.00
C HIS A 84 -1.94 9.20 -15.80
N GLY A 85 -2.09 10.32 -15.06
CA GLY A 85 -3.40 10.92 -14.79
C GLY A 85 -4.29 10.11 -13.83
N MET A 86 -3.74 9.07 -13.20
CA MET A 86 -4.48 8.16 -12.32
C MET A 86 -4.28 8.55 -10.86
N ILE A 87 -5.38 8.69 -10.12
CA ILE A 87 -5.32 8.90 -8.66
C ILE A 87 -5.44 7.52 -8.01
N LEU A 88 -4.35 7.09 -7.37
CA LEU A 88 -4.35 5.89 -6.53
C LEU A 88 -5.03 6.22 -5.20
N THR A 89 -5.97 5.39 -4.76
CA THR A 89 -6.84 5.67 -3.60
C THR A 89 -6.63 4.73 -2.43
N GLU A 90 -5.87 3.65 -2.63
CA GLU A 90 -5.60 2.65 -1.60
C GLU A 90 -4.11 2.62 -1.24
N LEU A 91 -3.81 2.54 0.05
CA LEU A 91 -2.48 2.25 0.55
C LEU A 91 -2.58 1.15 1.60
N LEU A 92 -1.95 0.02 1.33
CA LEU A 92 -1.87 -1.09 2.27
C LEU A 92 -0.51 -1.08 2.96
N LEU A 93 -0.52 -1.10 4.28
CA LEU A 93 0.68 -1.12 5.12
C LEU A 93 0.71 -2.46 5.85
N GLU A 94 1.78 -3.21 5.68
CA GLU A 94 1.99 -4.45 6.41
C GLU A 94 2.91 -4.18 7.60
N GLU A 95 2.52 -4.63 8.78
CA GLU A 95 3.40 -4.63 9.94
C GLU A 95 4.53 -5.65 9.71
N GLY A 96 5.77 -5.17 9.75
CA GLY A 96 6.95 -6.02 9.69
C GLY A 96 7.03 -6.89 10.93
N ARG A 97 7.43 -8.15 10.75
CA ARG A 97 7.71 -9.08 11.85
C ARG A 97 9.20 -9.25 12.05
N ASP A 98 9.69 -9.05 13.27
CA ASP A 98 11.03 -9.52 13.63
C ASP A 98 10.93 -11.04 13.84
N PRO A 99 11.61 -11.85 13.02
CA PRO A 99 11.57 -13.30 13.15
C PRO A 99 12.31 -13.81 14.41
N SER A 100 13.02 -12.94 15.14
CA SER A 100 13.81 -13.30 16.31
C SER A 100 12.92 -13.78 17.47
N PRO A 101 13.19 -14.96 18.05
CA PRO A 101 12.40 -15.48 19.17
C PRO A 101 12.52 -14.55 20.38
N GLY A 102 11.38 -14.04 20.87
CA GLY A 102 11.31 -13.06 21.96
C GLY A 102 11.08 -11.61 21.51
N ALA A 103 11.12 -11.32 20.21
CA ALA A 103 10.81 -9.99 19.67
C ALA A 103 9.30 -9.65 19.73
N GLY A 104 8.44 -10.66 19.91
CA GLY A 104 6.98 -10.51 20.04
C GLY A 104 6.50 -9.82 21.33
N ALA A 105 7.41 -9.34 22.19
CA ALA A 105 7.08 -8.64 23.43
C ALA A 105 7.33 -7.12 23.36
N ARG A 106 7.60 -6.56 22.18
CA ARG A 106 7.45 -5.11 21.97
C ARG A 106 6.01 -4.82 21.55
N LEU A 107 5.12 -4.88 22.54
CA LEU A 107 3.85 -4.16 22.52
C LEU A 107 4.18 -2.65 22.46
N HIS A 108 4.64 -2.17 21.31
CA HIS A 108 4.47 -0.75 21.01
C HIS A 108 2.98 -0.54 20.77
N HIS A 109 2.41 0.48 21.42
CA HIS A 109 0.98 0.72 21.38
C HIS A 109 0.59 0.86 19.91
N GLN A 110 -0.26 -0.04 19.43
CA GLN A 110 -0.81 0.03 18.08
C GLN A 110 -1.37 1.43 17.77
N ASP A 111 -1.88 2.11 18.79
CA ASP A 111 -2.31 3.51 18.74
C ASP A 111 -1.19 4.51 18.41
N GLU A 112 0.02 4.33 18.93
CA GLU A 112 1.18 5.17 18.61
C GLU A 112 1.60 5.00 17.16
N LEU A 113 1.61 3.75 16.67
CA LEU A 113 1.91 3.46 15.26
C LEU A 113 0.84 4.07 14.34
N ILE A 114 -0.45 3.88 14.66
CA ILE A 114 -1.55 4.47 13.90
C ILE A 114 -1.44 5.99 13.90
N GLY A 115 -1.14 6.61 15.05
CA GLY A 115 -0.93 8.04 15.16
C GLY A 115 0.23 8.55 14.29
N ALA A 116 1.38 7.86 14.32
CA ALA A 116 2.53 8.20 13.48
C ALA A 116 2.22 8.04 11.98
N ILE A 117 1.50 6.98 11.59
CA ILE A 117 1.06 6.79 10.20
C ILE A 117 0.13 7.93 9.76
N ASP A 118 -0.82 8.31 10.61
CA ASP A 118 -1.77 9.38 10.31
C ASP A 118 -1.08 10.74 10.15
N GLU A 119 -0.16 11.09 11.04
CA GLU A 119 0.64 12.33 10.94
C GLU A 119 1.50 12.33 9.67
N ALA A 120 2.21 11.23 9.41
CA ALA A 120 3.01 11.05 8.21
C ALA A 120 2.19 11.19 6.92
N LEU A 121 0.97 10.66 6.92
CA LEU A 121 0.04 10.74 5.79
C LEU A 121 -0.43 12.17 5.57
N ASP A 122 -0.85 12.87 6.62
CA ASP A 122 -1.34 14.24 6.51
C ASP A 122 -0.23 15.17 5.99
N GLU A 123 0.98 15.07 6.54
CA GLU A 123 2.14 15.84 6.06
C GLU A 123 2.51 15.49 4.62
N ALA A 124 2.62 14.19 4.29
CA ALA A 124 2.96 13.77 2.94
C ALA A 124 1.90 14.16 1.91
N CYS A 125 0.62 14.03 2.23
CA CYS A 125 -0.48 14.41 1.35
C CYS A 125 -0.51 15.93 1.15
N ALA A 126 -0.32 16.73 2.21
CA ALA A 126 -0.25 18.18 2.13
C ALA A 126 0.93 18.64 1.25
N ARG A 127 2.14 18.13 1.52
CA ARG A 127 3.37 18.42 0.77
C ARG A 127 3.24 18.12 -0.72
N ASN A 128 2.58 17.01 -1.06
CA ASN A 128 2.40 16.57 -2.45
C ASN A 128 1.12 17.09 -3.11
N ARG A 129 0.26 17.81 -2.37
CA ARG A 129 -1.09 18.20 -2.80
C ARG A 129 -1.87 16.99 -3.35
N PHE A 130 -1.80 15.89 -2.64
CA PHE A 130 -2.40 14.61 -3.01
C PHE A 130 -3.60 14.33 -2.10
N PRO A 131 -4.73 13.82 -2.62
CA PRO A 131 -5.86 13.45 -1.77
C PRO A 131 -5.45 12.31 -0.83
N ARG A 132 -5.89 12.38 0.44
CA ARG A 132 -5.57 11.34 1.42
C ARG A 132 -6.17 10.00 0.97
N PRO A 133 -5.35 8.94 0.79
CA PRO A 133 -5.85 7.63 0.41
C PRO A 133 -6.52 6.92 1.60
N SER A 134 -7.33 5.91 1.28
CA SER A 134 -7.80 4.91 2.23
C SER A 134 -6.63 4.02 2.65
N ILE A 135 -6.51 3.78 3.96
CA ILE A 135 -5.42 3.00 4.53
C ILE A 135 -5.95 1.66 5.01
N THR A 136 -5.28 0.58 4.61
CA THR A 136 -5.49 -0.75 5.16
C THR A 136 -4.23 -1.19 5.89
N LEU A 137 -4.33 -1.41 7.20
CA LEU A 137 -3.24 -1.99 7.98
C LEU A 137 -3.41 -3.52 8.00
N LEU A 138 -2.43 -4.24 7.47
CA LEU A 138 -2.35 -5.69 7.60
C LEU A 138 -1.50 -6.02 8.84
N THR A 139 -2.19 -6.49 9.88
CA THR A 139 -1.60 -6.92 11.15
C THR A 139 -1.74 -8.44 11.30
N ASP A 140 -0.80 -9.06 12.01
CA ASP A 140 -0.87 -10.47 12.38
C ASP A 140 -1.59 -10.58 13.74
N PRO A 141 -2.76 -11.25 13.84
CA PRO A 141 -3.50 -11.37 15.08
C PRO A 141 -2.74 -12.12 16.19
N THR A 142 -1.66 -12.84 15.86
CA THR A 142 -0.79 -13.48 16.87
C THR A 142 0.11 -12.49 17.61
N THR A 143 0.17 -11.23 17.18
CA THR A 143 0.91 -10.13 17.83
C THR A 143 0.11 -9.46 18.95
N VAL A 144 -1.22 -9.56 18.95
CA VAL A 144 -2.05 -9.00 20.02
C VAL A 144 -2.04 -9.97 21.21
N ALA A 145 -1.02 -9.86 22.06
CA ALA A 145 -1.04 -10.51 23.36
C ALA A 145 -2.26 -10.00 24.16
N HIS A 146 -3.14 -10.93 24.53
CA HIS A 146 -4.30 -10.65 25.37
C HIS A 146 -3.83 -10.16 26.76
N PRO A 147 -4.27 -9.00 27.26
CA PRO A 147 -4.01 -8.60 28.64
C PRO A 147 -4.93 -9.39 29.58
N ALA A 148 -4.63 -10.66 29.80
CA ALA A 148 -5.14 -11.43 30.93
C ALA A 148 -4.11 -12.48 31.33
N ASP A 149 -3.22 -12.08 32.24
CA ASP A 149 -3.07 -12.75 33.53
C ASP A 149 -2.13 -11.90 34.39
N ALA A 150 -2.75 -11.25 35.39
CA ALA A 150 -2.12 -10.53 36.49
C ALA A 150 -1.78 -11.49 37.63
#